data_AF-A0A955TS61-F1
#
_entry.id   AF-A0A955TS61-F1
#
_cell.length_a   1.000
_cell.length_b   1.000
_cell.length_c   1.000
_cell.angle_alpha   90.00
_cell.angle_beta   90.00
_cell.angle_gamma   90.00
#
_symmetry.space_group_name_H-M   'P 1'
#
loop_
_entity.id
_entity.type
_entity.pdbx_description
1 polymer ?
#
loop_
_entity_poly.entity_id
_entity_poly.type
_entity_poly.pdbx_seq_one_letter_code
_entity_poly.pdbx_strand_id
1 'polypeptide(L)'
;SALKPPTHWHVPGITPLIWTMDPVNMEAYKTTDVKELRLKPGSYRFGTFTFDFLFKVTLSGTLEYSETLDQCVEGRGTQALTIRCSHTQPYPQDPDYHK
;
A
#
# COMPACT_ATOMS: atom_id res chain seq x y z
N SER A 1 -9.44 -20.02 3.25
CA SER A 1 -9.19 -19.44 4.59
C SER A 1 -8.91 -17.96 4.43
N ALA A 2 -9.42 -17.11 5.33
CA ALA A 2 -9.21 -15.66 5.26
C ALA A 2 -7.76 -15.29 5.63
N LEU A 3 -7.20 -14.29 4.95
CA LEU A 3 -5.86 -13.78 5.23
C LEU A 3 -5.87 -12.99 6.55
N LYS A 4 -4.98 -13.35 7.47
CA LYS A 4 -4.59 -12.52 8.62
C LYS A 4 -3.28 -11.77 8.28
N PRO A 5 -3.12 -10.50 8.68
CA PRO A 5 -4.11 -9.63 9.34
C PRO A 5 -5.25 -9.20 8.39
N PRO A 6 -6.40 -8.78 8.95
CA PRO A 6 -7.64 -8.58 8.20
C PRO A 6 -7.47 -7.47 7.15
N THR A 7 -7.47 -7.86 5.88
CA THR A 7 -7.62 -6.89 4.80
C THR A 7 -9.05 -6.35 4.81
N HIS A 8 -9.22 -5.11 5.28
CA HIS A 8 -10.24 -4.13 4.88
C HIS A 8 -11.67 -4.66 4.65
N TRP A 9 -12.44 -4.82 5.72
CA TRP A 9 -13.91 -4.87 5.65
C TRP A 9 -14.46 -3.70 6.46
N HIS A 10 -15.18 -2.77 5.81
CA HIS A 10 -15.87 -1.67 6.47
C HIS A 10 -17.29 -2.11 6.85
N VAL A 11 -17.58 -2.16 8.15
CA VAL A 11 -18.91 -2.31 8.74
C VAL A 11 -19.25 -1.02 9.48
N PRO A 12 -20.20 -0.19 8.98
CA PRO A 12 -20.60 1.06 9.62
C PRO A 12 -20.98 0.86 11.09
N GLY A 13 -20.37 1.65 11.98
CA GLY A 13 -20.62 1.58 13.44
C GLY A 13 -19.90 0.46 14.18
N ILE A 14 -19.18 -0.43 13.50
CA ILE A 14 -18.46 -1.58 14.10
C ILE A 14 -16.94 -1.50 13.85
N THR A 15 -16.53 -1.14 12.63
CA THR A 15 -15.12 -0.93 12.29
C THR A 15 -14.85 0.55 12.05
N PRO A 16 -13.82 1.16 12.67
CA PRO A 16 -13.43 2.53 12.36
C PRO A 16 -13.04 2.63 10.89
N LEU A 17 -13.46 3.71 10.24
CA LEU A 17 -13.02 4.02 8.88
C LEU A 17 -11.50 4.13 8.89
N ILE A 18 -10.81 3.54 7.93
CA ILE A 18 -9.36 3.72 7.78
C ILE A 18 -9.01 5.22 7.74
N TRP A 19 -9.86 6.06 7.13
CA TRP A 19 -9.72 7.51 7.08
C TRP A 19 -9.86 8.24 8.43
N THR A 20 -10.37 7.57 9.47
CA THR A 20 -10.49 8.10 10.84
C THR A 20 -9.37 7.61 11.75
N MET A 21 -8.48 6.76 11.26
CA MET A 21 -7.30 6.33 12.00
C MET A 21 -6.29 7.48 11.97
N ASP A 22 -5.66 7.76 13.11
CA ASP A 22 -4.67 8.83 13.21
C ASP A 22 -3.30 8.26 12.84
N PRO A 23 -2.70 8.67 11.71
CA PRO A 23 -1.40 8.16 11.28
C PRO A 23 -0.26 8.52 12.25
N VAL A 24 -0.42 9.55 13.08
CA VAL A 24 0.60 10.00 14.04
C VAL A 24 0.56 9.15 15.31
N ASN A 25 -0.63 8.75 15.77
CA ASN A 25 -0.81 8.06 17.05
C ASN A 25 -1.13 6.56 16.94
N MET A 26 -1.39 6.05 15.74
CA MET A 26 -1.65 4.62 15.51
C MET A 26 -0.45 3.94 14.85
N GLU A 27 0.04 2.86 15.45
CA GLU A 27 1.02 2.01 14.80
C GLU A 27 0.42 1.38 13.54
N ALA A 28 1.00 1.69 12.38
CA ALA A 28 0.65 1.01 11.14
C ALA A 28 0.95 -0.49 11.29
N TYR A 29 0.01 -1.35 10.88
CA TYR A 29 0.27 -2.79 10.83
C TYR A 29 1.44 -3.07 9.89
N LYS A 30 2.54 -3.59 10.45
CA LYS A 30 3.74 -4.01 9.71
C LYS A 30 3.72 -5.53 9.56
N THR A 31 4.14 -6.01 8.41
CA THR A 31 4.33 -7.44 8.16
C THR A 31 5.63 -7.65 7.41
N THR A 32 6.38 -8.67 7.81
CA THR A 32 7.50 -9.21 7.03
C THR A 32 7.10 -10.48 6.28
N ASP A 33 5.85 -10.92 6.42
CA ASP A 33 5.35 -12.09 5.72
C ASP A 33 5.31 -11.84 4.21
N VAL A 34 6.03 -12.68 3.48
CA VAL A 34 5.98 -12.69 2.01
C VAL A 34 4.63 -13.22 1.55
N LYS A 35 4.02 -12.55 0.58
CA LYS A 35 2.80 -13.01 -0.10
C LYS A 35 3.12 -13.27 -1.56
N GLU A 36 2.79 -14.48 -2.02
CA GLU A 36 2.86 -14.84 -3.43
C GLU A 36 1.52 -14.58 -4.11
N LEU A 37 1.55 -13.82 -5.21
CA LEU A 37 0.37 -13.48 -6.00
C LEU A 37 0.60 -13.87 -7.46
N ARG A 38 -0.41 -14.46 -8.10
CA ARG A 38 -0.41 -14.74 -9.54
C ARG A 38 -1.20 -13.66 -10.27
N LEU A 39 -0.49 -12.70 -10.86
CA LEU A 39 -1.07 -11.57 -11.56
C LEU A 39 -0.95 -11.73 -13.07
N LYS A 40 -1.93 -11.19 -13.81
CA LYS A 40 -1.82 -11.03 -15.26
C LYS A 40 -1.06 -9.74 -15.57
N PRO A 41 -0.50 -9.56 -16.78
CA PRO A 41 0.00 -8.26 -17.19
C PRO A 41 -1.08 -7.18 -17.11
N GLY A 42 -0.76 -6.02 -16.56
CA GLY A 42 -1.73 -4.96 -16.32
C GLY A 42 -1.30 -3.92 -15.27
N SER A 43 -2.18 -2.97 -14.99
CA SER A 43 -1.98 -1.94 -13.96
C SER A 43 -2.63 -2.33 -12.65
N TYR A 44 -1.89 -2.12 -11.55
CA TYR A 44 -2.26 -2.48 -10.20
C TYR A 44 -1.95 -1.34 -9.24
N ARG A 45 -2.59 -1.37 -8.07
CA ARG A 45 -2.33 -0.43 -6.98
C ARG A 45 -1.89 -1.22 -5.76
N PHE A 46 -0.77 -0.82 -5.18
CA PHE A 46 -0.44 -1.19 -3.81
C PHE A 46 -1.01 -0.12 -2.88
N GLY A 47 -1.60 -0.51 -1.76
CA GLY A 47 -2.16 0.42 -0.80
C GLY A 47 -2.15 -0.14 0.62
N THR A 48 -1.65 0.66 1.55
CA THR A 48 -1.81 0.51 2.99
C THR A 48 -2.58 1.71 3.53
N PHE A 49 -2.74 1.76 4.85
CA PHE A 49 -3.32 2.92 5.52
C PHE A 49 -2.53 4.22 5.25
N THR A 50 -1.21 4.14 5.07
CA THR A 50 -0.32 5.30 5.07
C THR A 50 0.47 5.50 3.79
N PHE A 51 0.35 4.59 2.83
CA PHE A 51 1.16 4.58 1.63
C PHE A 51 0.47 3.82 0.51
N ASP A 52 0.32 4.46 -0.65
CA ASP A 52 -0.21 3.81 -1.84
C ASP A 52 0.53 4.29 -3.08
N PHE A 53 0.59 3.43 -4.10
CA PHE A 53 1.15 3.78 -5.40
C PHE A 53 0.67 2.83 -6.50
N LEU A 54 0.78 3.29 -7.74
CA LEU A 54 0.50 2.50 -8.93
C LEU A 54 1.76 1.77 -9.40
N PHE A 55 1.59 0.53 -9.83
CA PHE A 55 2.61 -0.25 -10.53
C PHE A 55 2.00 -1.03 -11.69
N LYS A 56 2.84 -1.48 -12.63
CA LYS A 56 2.46 -2.34 -13.74
C LYS A 56 3.19 -3.65 -13.67
N VAL A 57 2.49 -4.72 -14.03
CA VAL A 57 3.08 -6.01 -14.38
C VAL A 57 3.18 -6.05 -15.90
N THR A 58 4.40 -6.17 -16.42
CA THR A 58 4.68 -6.22 -17.86
C THR A 58 4.29 -7.56 -18.46
N LEU A 59 4.35 -7.68 -19.79
CA LEU A 59 4.15 -8.95 -20.49
C LEU A 59 5.20 -10.02 -20.10
N SER A 60 6.40 -9.60 -19.69
CA SER A 60 7.44 -10.50 -19.19
C SER A 60 7.30 -10.84 -17.70
N GLY A 61 6.24 -10.33 -17.05
CA GLY A 61 5.96 -10.55 -15.64
C GLY A 61 6.78 -9.67 -14.69
N THR A 62 7.51 -8.67 -15.20
CA THR A 62 8.32 -7.76 -14.40
C THR A 62 7.53 -6.55 -13.92
N LEU A 63 8.04 -5.88 -12.90
CA LEU A 63 7.40 -4.72 -12.27
C LEU A 63 7.92 -3.40 -12.86
N GLU A 64 7.00 -2.50 -13.16
CA GLU A 64 7.29 -1.09 -13.49
C GLU A 64 6.54 -0.16 -12.54
N TYR A 65 7.22 0.84 -12.01
CA TYR A 65 6.66 1.89 -11.15
C TYR A 65 7.59 3.11 -11.16
N SER A 66 7.08 4.27 -10.71
CA SER A 66 7.79 5.56 -10.77
C SER A 66 9.12 5.56 -9.99
N GLU A 67 10.15 6.20 -10.55
CA GLU A 67 11.47 6.43 -9.93
C GLU A 67 11.39 7.23 -8.62
N THR A 68 10.36 8.06 -8.48
CA THR A 68 10.08 8.81 -7.24
C THR A 68 9.85 7.90 -6.02
N LEU A 69 9.60 6.61 -6.23
CA LEU A 69 9.38 5.62 -5.18
C LEU A 69 10.65 4.88 -4.75
N ASP A 70 11.80 5.09 -5.40
CA ASP A 70 13.02 4.28 -5.17
C ASP A 70 13.60 4.40 -3.75
N GLN A 71 13.23 5.45 -3.02
CA GLN A 71 13.50 5.59 -1.59
C GLN A 71 12.75 4.57 -0.71
N CYS A 72 11.67 3.97 -1.20
CA CYS A 72 10.73 3.16 -0.43
C CYS A 72 10.35 1.82 -1.06
N VAL A 73 10.47 1.70 -2.38
CA VAL A 73 9.97 0.57 -3.17
C VAL A 73 11.10 0.03 -4.04
N GLU A 74 11.34 -1.27 -3.92
CA GLU A 74 12.37 -1.97 -4.68
C GLU A 74 11.79 -3.09 -5.54
N GLY A 75 12.57 -3.49 -6.54
CA GLY A 75 12.27 -4.61 -7.42
C GLY A 75 11.72 -4.23 -8.79
N ARG A 76 11.87 -2.96 -9.22
CA ARG A 76 11.65 -2.55 -10.61
C ARG A 76 12.44 -3.46 -11.55
N GLY A 77 11.80 -3.94 -12.61
CA GLY A 77 12.40 -4.89 -13.56
C GLY A 77 12.46 -6.33 -13.05
N THR A 78 11.97 -6.63 -11.85
CA THR A 78 11.94 -7.99 -11.27
C THR A 78 10.50 -8.47 -11.05
N GLN A 79 10.33 -9.69 -10.53
CA GLN A 79 9.02 -10.26 -10.15
C GLN A 79 8.69 -10.05 -8.67
N ALA A 80 9.57 -9.40 -7.90
CA ALA A 80 9.42 -9.20 -6.47
C ALA A 80 9.20 -7.71 -6.16
N LEU A 81 8.11 -7.37 -5.46
CA LEU A 81 7.84 -6.01 -5.00
C LEU A 81 8.18 -5.92 -3.51
N THR A 82 9.20 -5.14 -3.16
CA THR A 82 9.63 -4.97 -1.76
C THR A 82 9.32 -3.57 -1.27
N ILE A 83 8.62 -3.46 -0.14
CA ILE A 83 8.27 -2.17 0.49
C ILE A 83 9.12 -2.01 1.75
N ARG A 84 9.96 -0.97 1.80
CA ARG A 84 10.85 -0.69 2.93
C ARG A 84 10.32 0.40 3.85
N CYS A 85 9.60 1.37 3.29
CA CYS A 85 9.07 2.47 4.08
C CYS A 85 7.85 2.01 4.88
N SER A 86 7.90 2.29 6.18
CA SER A 86 6.72 2.29 7.06
C SER A 86 6.21 3.72 7.34
N HIS A 87 6.85 4.72 6.74
CA HIS A 87 6.57 6.11 7.02
C HIS A 87 5.20 6.50 6.44
N THR A 88 4.35 6.98 7.33
CA THR A 88 3.28 7.94 7.04
C THR A 88 3.81 8.97 6.06
N GLN A 89 3.22 9.03 4.87
CA GLN A 89 3.47 10.01 3.81
C GLN A 89 4.11 11.34 4.30
N PRO A 90 5.13 11.88 3.62
CA PRO A 90 5.57 13.26 3.83
C PRO A 90 4.71 14.26 3.03
N TYR A 91 3.45 13.93 2.71
CA TYR A 91 2.53 14.95 2.19
C TYR A 91 1.99 15.72 3.39
N PRO A 92 2.09 17.06 3.42
CA PRO A 92 1.17 17.85 4.24
C PRO A 92 -0.23 17.42 3.82
N GLN A 93 -0.90 16.68 4.69
CA GLN A 93 -2.33 16.49 4.60
C GLN A 93 -2.88 17.89 4.92
N ASP A 94 -2.94 18.79 3.94
CA ASP A 94 -3.77 19.96 4.09
C ASP A 94 -5.18 19.37 4.16
N PRO A 95 -5.81 19.34 5.36
CA PRO A 95 -7.06 18.65 5.49
C PRO A 95 -8.05 19.39 4.60
N ASP A 96 -8.69 18.69 3.67
CA ASP A 96 -9.71 19.25 2.80
C ASP A 96 -11.00 19.46 3.62
N TYR A 97 -10.93 20.33 4.63
CA TYR A 97 -12.10 20.91 5.26
C TYR A 97 -12.51 22.07 4.35
N HIS A 98 -13.36 21.78 3.38
CA HIS A 98 -14.23 22.82 2.82
C HIS A 98 -15.00 23.46 4.00
N LYS A 99 -14.85 24.78 4.13
CA LYS A 99 -15.47 25.64 5.16
C LYS A 99 -16.98 25.48 5.25
#